data_AF-A0A6N7WKR7-F1
#
_entry.id   AF-A0A6N7WKR7-F1
#
_cell.length_a   1.000
_cell.length_b   1.000
_cell.length_c   1.000
_cell.angle_alpha   90.00
_cell.angle_beta   90.00
_cell.angle_gamma   90.00
#
_symmetry.space_group_name_H-M   'P 1'
#
loop_
_entity.id
_entity.type
_entity.pdbx_description
1 polymer ?
#
loop_
_entity_poly.entity_id
_entity_poly.type
_entity_poly.pdbx_seq_one_letter_code
_entity_poly.pdbx_strand_id
1 'polypeptide(L)'
;MDTSIFKQDALAKKKVSVLADTTQALSTFVQAQRVGARLNERGLAGILRLAELQSQLVPDWDKNHFDGKALFILCSLLTELMLNVSSVPGDLAVYGELESMLEEIADGEWFE
;
A
#
# COMPACT_ATOMS: atom_id res chain seq x y z
N MET A 1 21.43 -24.56 11.60
CA MET A 1 21.33 -23.10 11.51
C MET A 1 19.86 -22.78 11.38
N ASP A 2 19.29 -22.05 12.33
CA ASP A 2 17.84 -21.84 12.39
C ASP A 2 17.42 -20.73 11.42
N THR A 3 16.85 -21.13 10.29
CA THR A 3 16.40 -20.20 9.23
C THR A 3 15.19 -19.36 9.65
N SER A 4 14.54 -19.69 10.77
CA SER A 4 13.36 -18.95 11.26
C SER A 4 13.71 -17.53 11.70
N ILE A 5 14.85 -17.34 12.38
CA ILE A 5 15.32 -16.04 12.88
C ILE A 5 15.62 -15.10 11.70
N PHE A 6 16.31 -15.59 10.66
CA PHE A 6 16.61 -14.80 9.46
C PHE A 6 15.34 -14.36 8.72
N LYS A 7 14.30 -15.19 8.69
CA LYS A 7 13.01 -14.84 8.08
C LYS A 7 12.27 -13.77 8.89
N GLN A 8 12.30 -13.85 10.22
CA GLN A 8 11.69 -12.84 11.10
C GLN A 8 12.37 -11.48 10.99
N ASP A 9 13.71 -11.45 10.97
CA ASP A 9 14.48 -10.22 10.80
C ASP A 9 14.26 -9.60 9.41
N ALA A 10 14.25 -10.42 8.36
CA ALA A 10 13.94 -9.95 7.00
C ALA A 10 12.53 -9.35 6.93
N LEU A 11 11.55 -10.01 7.55
CA LEU A 11 10.17 -9.54 7.61
C LEU A 11 10.05 -8.21 8.36
N ALA A 12 10.73 -8.08 9.51
CA ALA A 12 10.72 -6.85 10.30
C ALA A 12 11.31 -5.67 9.50
N LYS A 13 12.45 -5.88 8.82
CA LYS A 13 13.04 -4.85 7.95
C LYS A 13 12.12 -4.47 6.79
N LYS A 14 11.48 -5.47 6.18
CA LYS A 14 10.54 -5.26 5.07
C LYS A 14 9.35 -4.40 5.50
N LYS A 15 8.77 -4.69 6.67
CA LYS A 15 7.69 -3.88 7.24
C LYS A 15 8.09 -2.41 7.44
N VAL A 16 9.31 -2.16 7.92
CA VAL A 16 9.81 -0.79 8.10
C VAL A 16 9.94 -0.08 6.75
N SER A 17 10.45 -0.75 5.72
CA SER A 17 10.52 -0.20 4.36
C SER A 17 9.14 0.16 3.83
N VAL A 18 8.20 -0.79 3.85
CA VAL A 18 6.82 -0.57 3.39
C VAL A 18 6.16 0.62 4.10
N LEU A 19 6.39 0.81 5.40
CA LEU A 19 5.86 1.98 6.13
C LEU A 19 6.47 3.30 5.65
N ALA A 20 7.78 3.32 5.38
CA ALA A 20 8.45 4.49 4.80
C ALA A 20 7.91 4.80 3.39
N ASP A 21 7.79 3.77 2.56
CA ASP A 21 7.28 3.88 1.19
C ASP A 21 5.81 4.32 1.17
N THR A 22 5.01 3.84 2.13
CA THR A 22 3.61 4.28 2.29
C THR A 22 3.52 5.77 2.64
N THR A 23 4.44 6.25 3.48
CA THR A 23 4.50 7.68 3.84
C THR A 23 4.86 8.53 2.62
N GLN A 24 5.81 8.07 1.80
CA GLN A 24 6.21 8.76 0.57
C GLN A 24 5.07 8.76 -0.45
N ALA A 25 4.43 7.62 -0.69
CA ALA A 25 3.28 7.49 -1.57
C ALA A 25 2.12 8.41 -1.15
N LEU A 26 1.83 8.50 0.16
CA LEU A 26 0.80 9.41 0.69
C LEU A 26 1.16 10.89 0.44
N SER A 27 2.44 11.25 0.59
CA SER A 27 2.92 12.61 0.27
C SER A 27 2.70 12.96 -1.20
N THR A 28 3.08 12.07 -2.12
CA THR A 28 2.88 12.25 -3.56
C THR A 28 1.39 12.33 -3.91
N PHE A 29 0.57 11.45 -3.34
CA PHE A 29 -0.90 11.51 -3.50
C PHE A 29 -1.46 12.88 -3.07
N VAL A 30 -1.06 13.40 -1.90
CA VAL A 30 -1.51 14.72 -1.44
C VAL A 30 -1.08 15.83 -2.40
N GLN A 31 0.12 15.76 -2.97
CA GLN A 31 0.59 16.71 -3.96
C GLN A 31 -0.23 16.63 -5.26
N ALA A 32 -0.46 15.42 -5.77
CA ALA A 32 -1.30 15.17 -6.95
C ALA A 32 -2.71 15.75 -6.75
N GLN A 33 -3.32 15.55 -5.57
CA GLN A 33 -4.62 16.14 -5.23
C GLN A 33 -4.60 17.66 -5.21
N ARG A 34 -3.53 18.28 -4.67
CA ARG A 34 -3.42 19.75 -4.62
C ARG A 34 -3.37 20.39 -6.00
N VAL A 35 -2.78 19.71 -6.99
CA VAL A 35 -2.72 20.20 -8.37
C VAL A 35 -3.92 19.76 -9.22
N GLY A 36 -4.86 19.01 -8.63
CA GLY A 36 -6.07 18.54 -9.32
C GLY A 36 -5.82 17.38 -10.30
N ALA A 37 -4.72 16.65 -10.13
CA ALA A 37 -4.41 15.48 -10.93
C ALA A 37 -5.45 14.36 -10.69
N ARG A 38 -5.66 13.56 -11.72
CA ARG A 38 -6.60 12.43 -11.72
C ARG A 38 -5.85 11.13 -11.74
N LEU A 39 -6.52 10.04 -11.40
CA LEU A 39 -5.97 8.71 -11.59
C LEU A 39 -6.04 8.35 -13.07
N ASN A 40 -4.93 7.87 -13.60
CA ASN A 40 -4.90 7.23 -14.92
C ASN A 40 -5.32 5.75 -14.80
N GLU A 41 -5.29 5.02 -15.93
CA GLU A 41 -5.68 3.60 -15.97
C GLU A 41 -4.84 2.72 -15.03
N ARG A 42 -3.53 2.99 -14.93
CA ARG A 42 -2.63 2.28 -14.01
C ARG A 42 -3.03 2.55 -12.56
N GLY A 43 -3.31 3.80 -12.21
CA GLY A 43 -3.78 4.15 -10.87
C GLY A 43 -5.09 3.48 -10.48
N LEU A 44 -6.04 3.38 -11.41
CA LEU A 44 -7.32 2.69 -11.18
C LEU A 44 -7.15 1.19 -10.99
N ALA A 45 -6.34 0.53 -11.83
CA ALA A 45 -6.03 -0.89 -11.68
C ALA A 45 -5.23 -1.17 -10.39
N GLY A 46 -4.28 -0.29 -10.08
CA GLY A 46 -3.47 -0.35 -8.87
C GLY A 46 -4.29 -0.28 -7.59
N ILE A 47 -5.34 0.55 -7.55
CA ILE A 47 -6.26 0.60 -6.40
C ILE A 47 -6.93 -0.74 -6.13
N LEU A 48 -7.44 -1.42 -7.17
CA LEU A 48 -8.06 -2.73 -7.03
C LEU A 48 -7.05 -3.75 -6.48
N ARG A 49 -5.82 -3.70 -6.98
CA ARG A 49 -4.77 -4.61 -6.52
C ARG A 49 -4.31 -4.32 -5.10
N LEU A 50 -4.20 -3.05 -4.69
CA LEU A 50 -3.92 -2.67 -3.31
C LEU A 50 -5.00 -3.20 -2.36
N ALA A 51 -6.28 -3.09 -2.74
CA ALA A 51 -7.38 -3.63 -1.96
C ALA A 51 -7.29 -5.15 -1.80
N GLU A 52 -6.92 -5.88 -2.87
CA GLU A 52 -6.68 -7.32 -2.79
C GLU A 52 -5.55 -7.67 -1.83
N LEU A 53 -4.40 -7.01 -1.96
CA LEU A 53 -3.24 -7.22 -1.07
C LEU A 53 -3.58 -6.91 0.38
N GLN A 54 -4.38 -5.87 0.61
CA GLN A 54 -4.80 -5.52 1.94
C GLN A 54 -5.73 -6.57 2.56
N SER A 55 -6.63 -7.16 1.78
CA SER A 55 -7.46 -8.28 2.24
C SER A 55 -6.65 -9.54 2.57
N GLN A 56 -5.46 -9.69 1.99
CA GLN A 56 -4.53 -10.78 2.35
C GLN A 56 -3.80 -10.47 3.66
N LEU A 57 -3.50 -9.20 3.93
CA LEU A 57 -2.89 -8.76 5.19
C LEU A 57 -3.87 -8.82 6.36
N VAL A 58 -5.13 -8.45 6.12
CA VAL A 58 -6.19 -8.39 7.13
C VAL A 58 -7.40 -9.19 6.60
N PRO A 59 -7.56 -10.47 6.98
CA PRO A 59 -8.60 -11.35 6.41
C PRO A 59 -10.04 -10.87 6.62
N ASP A 60 -10.30 -10.18 7.74
CA ASP A 60 -11.61 -9.60 8.08
C ASP A 60 -11.77 -8.16 7.61
N TRP A 61 -10.92 -7.72 6.68
CA TRP A 61 -10.98 -6.39 6.13
C TRP A 61 -12.21 -6.23 5.24
N ASP A 62 -13.07 -5.30 5.63
CA ASP A 62 -14.37 -5.08 4.99
C ASP A 62 -14.17 -4.49 3.59
N LYS A 63 -14.27 -5.34 2.57
CA LYS A 63 -14.18 -4.93 1.15
C LYS A 63 -15.31 -3.98 0.74
N ASN A 64 -16.37 -3.86 1.54
CA ASN A 64 -17.47 -2.94 1.29
C ASN A 64 -17.21 -1.52 1.81
N HIS A 65 -16.05 -1.25 2.43
CA HIS A 65 -15.69 0.09 2.93
C HIS A 65 -15.41 1.13 1.83
N PHE A 66 -15.37 0.72 0.56
CA PHE A 66 -14.97 1.58 -0.56
C PHE A 66 -16.15 2.05 -1.40
N ASP A 67 -17.11 2.71 -0.76
CA ASP A 67 -18.09 3.54 -1.46
C ASP A 67 -17.53 4.96 -1.63
N GLY A 68 -17.19 5.36 -2.86
CA GLY A 68 -16.68 6.71 -3.12
C GLY A 68 -15.92 6.87 -4.43
N LYS A 69 -15.32 8.05 -4.64
CA LYS A 69 -14.42 8.28 -5.78
C LYS A 69 -13.10 7.54 -5.55
N ALA A 70 -12.50 7.01 -6.61
CA ALA A 70 -11.25 6.25 -6.57
C ALA A 70 -10.11 6.92 -5.76
N LEU A 71 -10.03 8.26 -5.75
CA LEU A 71 -9.04 9.00 -4.95
C LEU A 71 -9.26 8.88 -3.44
N PHE A 72 -10.52 8.84 -2.97
CA PHE A 72 -10.82 8.58 -1.56
C PHE A 72 -10.47 7.14 -1.19
N ILE A 73 -10.76 6.19 -2.08
CA ILE A 73 -10.42 4.78 -1.92
C ILE A 73 -8.91 4.62 -1.75
N LEU A 74 -8.10 5.25 -2.62
CA LEU A 74 -6.64 5.22 -2.52
C LEU A 74 -6.12 5.81 -1.20
N CYS A 75 -6.67 6.95 -0.76
CA CYS A 75 -6.29 7.57 0.50
C CYS A 75 -6.56 6.66 1.70
N SER A 76 -7.73 6.03 1.73
CA SER A 76 -8.12 5.07 2.77
C SER A 76 -7.20 3.85 2.77
N LEU A 77 -6.91 3.26 1.61
CA LEU A 77 -5.99 2.14 1.47
C LEU A 77 -4.59 2.46 2.01
N LEU A 78 -4.01 3.60 1.61
CA LEU A 78 -2.69 4.03 2.10
C LEU A 78 -2.68 4.24 3.62
N THR A 79 -3.74 4.82 4.17
CA THR A 79 -3.87 5.05 5.62
C THR A 79 -3.95 3.72 6.38
N GLU A 80 -4.76 2.79 5.91
CA GLU A 80 -4.92 1.51 6.57
C GLU A 80 -3.67 0.63 6.44
N LEU A 81 -2.94 0.70 5.32
CA LEU A 81 -1.63 0.07 5.19
C LEU A 81 -0.67 0.53 6.30
N MET A 82 -0.62 1.83 6.60
CA MET A 82 0.20 2.34 7.71
C MET A 82 -0.21 1.72 9.07
N LEU A 83 -1.50 1.48 9.29
CA LEU A 83 -2.01 0.91 10.54
C LEU A 83 -1.75 -0.60 10.63
N ASN A 84 -1.84 -1.31 9.51
CA ASN A 84 -1.88 -2.77 9.49
C ASN A 84 -0.49 -3.40 9.31
N VAL A 85 0.41 -2.80 8.53
CA VAL A 85 1.73 -3.39 8.20
C VAL A 85 2.54 -3.75 9.46
N SER A 86 2.47 -2.90 10.49
CA SER A 86 3.18 -3.13 11.75
C SER A 86 2.55 -4.22 12.62
N SER A 87 1.23 -4.40 12.54
CA SER A 87 0.43 -5.21 13.48
C SER A 87 0.08 -6.60 12.97
N VAL A 88 0.00 -6.82 11.65
CA VAL A 88 -0.38 -8.13 11.09
C VAL A 88 0.82 -9.02 10.74
N PRO A 89 0.75 -10.34 10.96
CA PRO A 89 1.70 -11.28 10.36
C PRO A 89 1.47 -11.30 8.84
N GLY A 90 2.44 -10.80 8.07
CA GLY A 90 2.38 -10.75 6.62
C GLY A 90 3.39 -11.67 5.95
N ASP A 91 3.21 -11.91 4.65
CA ASP A 91 4.15 -12.63 3.79
C ASP A 91 5.14 -11.63 3.14
N LEU A 92 6.41 -12.04 3.02
CA LEU A 92 7.43 -11.29 2.28
C LEU A 92 7.00 -11.04 0.83
N ALA A 93 6.26 -11.96 0.21
CA ALA A 93 5.75 -11.77 -1.15
C ALA A 93 4.77 -10.59 -1.25
N VAL A 94 3.82 -10.51 -0.30
CA VAL A 94 2.84 -9.40 -0.23
C VAL A 94 3.56 -8.08 0.01
N TYR A 95 4.51 -8.03 0.94
CA TYR A 95 5.28 -6.82 1.19
C TYR A 95 6.18 -6.41 0.03
N GLY A 96 6.73 -7.37 -0.74
CA GLY A 96 7.49 -7.07 -1.94
C GLY A 96 6.65 -6.43 -3.03
N GLU A 97 5.42 -6.90 -3.22
CA GLU A 97 4.49 -6.30 -4.19
C GLU A 97 4.02 -4.91 -3.72
N LEU A 98 3.73 -4.76 -2.42
CA LEU A 98 3.37 -3.46 -1.86
C LEU A 98 4.47 -2.41 -2.07
N GLU A 99 5.74 -2.74 -1.85
CA GLU A 99 6.83 -1.79 -2.11
C GLU A 99 6.83 -1.31 -3.56
N SER A 100 6.73 -2.22 -4.54
CA SER A 100 6.70 -1.86 -5.96
C SER A 100 5.53 -0.92 -6.28
N MET A 101 4.35 -1.20 -5.74
CA MET A 101 3.17 -0.35 -5.97
C MET A 101 3.29 1.01 -5.29
N LEU A 102 3.86 1.05 -4.08
CA LEU A 102 4.09 2.30 -3.34
C LEU A 102 5.15 3.17 -4.03
N GLU A 103 6.18 2.56 -4.62
CA GLU A 103 7.18 3.23 -5.45
C GLU A 103 6.52 3.87 -6.68
N GLU A 104 5.67 3.15 -7.42
CA GLU A 104 4.93 3.72 -8.56
C GLU A 104 4.05 4.93 -8.16
N ILE A 105 3.40 4.87 -6.99
CA ILE A 105 2.62 6.00 -6.47
C ILE A 105 3.56 7.16 -6.10
N ALA A 106 4.68 6.86 -5.44
CA ALA A 106 5.67 7.85 -5.01
C ALA A 106 6.29 8.60 -6.20
N ASP A 107 6.55 7.89 -7.29
CA ASP A 107 7.06 8.43 -8.56
C ASP A 107 5.98 9.17 -9.38
N GLY A 108 4.73 9.13 -8.91
CA GLY A 108 3.61 9.83 -9.52
C GLY A 108 3.02 9.13 -10.74
N GLU A 109 3.42 7.88 -11.01
CA GLU A 109 3.02 7.14 -12.22
C GLU A 109 1.52 6.85 -12.29
N TRP A 110 0.81 6.95 -11.17
CA TRP A 110 -0.62 6.69 -11.06
C TRP A 110 -1.48 7.90 -11.42
N PHE A 111 -0.87 9.07 -11.63
CA PHE A 111 -1.58 10.33 -11.79
C PHE A 111 -1.33 11.00 -13.16
N GLU A 112 -2.32 11.75 -13.64
CA GLU A 112 -2.29 12.57 -14.87
C GLU A 112 -2.96 13.95 -14.69
#